data_AF-A0A5B8UU24-F1
#
_entry.id   AF-A0A5B8UU24-F1
#
_cell.length_a   1.000
_cell.length_b   1.000
_cell.length_c   1.000
_cell.angle_alpha   90.00
_cell.angle_beta   90.00
_cell.angle_gamma   90.00
#
_symmetry.space_group_name_H-M   'P 1'
#
loop_
_entity.id
_entity.type
_entity.pdbx_description
1 polymer ?
#
loop_
_entity_poly.entity_id
_entity_poly.type
_entity_poly.pdbx_seq_one_letter_code
_entity_poly.pdbx_strand_id
1 'polypeptide(L)'
;MGRKKAAKPNEMLTEIIMLRVTKATYDKLENIRSKSDCRTIPEVARRIINLEKIIFFNKDASMDAPMEILISIQKELKAIGVNINQVTRNFNSMTGERQRWYQIKRAAQYYSQVDTKVSLLLTMISQLAKKWLQK
;
A
#
# COMPACT_ATOMS: atom_id res chain seq x y z
N MET A 1 32.03 18.50 -33.61
CA MET A 1 31.71 17.87 -32.30
C MET A 1 31.82 16.36 -32.45
N GLY A 2 32.99 15.79 -32.15
CA GLY A 2 33.24 14.35 -32.28
C GLY A 2 32.55 13.56 -31.16
N ARG A 3 31.78 12.53 -31.52
CA ARG A 3 31.09 11.65 -30.57
C ARG A 3 32.12 11.02 -29.63
N LYS A 4 32.00 11.25 -28.31
CA LYS A 4 32.84 10.60 -27.30
C LYS A 4 32.80 9.08 -27.51
N LYS A 5 33.96 8.44 -27.66
CA LYS A 5 34.07 6.97 -27.75
C LYS A 5 33.49 6.37 -26.46
N ALA A 6 32.60 5.39 -26.61
CA ALA A 6 31.97 4.75 -25.46
C ALA A 6 33.00 3.94 -24.66
N ALA A 7 32.86 3.97 -23.34
CA ALA A 7 33.84 3.44 -22.39
C ALA A 7 34.09 1.92 -22.50
N LYS A 8 33.17 1.17 -23.14
CA LYS A 8 33.29 -0.28 -23.35
C LYS A 8 32.70 -0.68 -24.71
N PRO A 9 33.50 -0.83 -25.76
CA PRO A 9 33.01 -1.15 -27.11
C PRO A 9 32.36 -2.55 -27.18
N ASN A 10 32.81 -3.52 -26.38
CA ASN A 10 32.26 -4.89 -26.38
C ASN A 10 30.90 -5.05 -25.69
N GLU A 11 30.44 -4.09 -24.91
CA GLU A 11 29.09 -4.12 -24.30
C GLU A 11 28.06 -3.35 -25.15
N MET A 12 28.48 -2.82 -26.30
CA MET A 12 27.59 -2.10 -27.20
C MET A 12 26.74 -3.07 -28.02
N LEU A 13 25.46 -2.76 -28.13
CA LEU A 13 24.50 -3.50 -28.96
C LEU A 13 24.75 -3.14 -30.43
N THR A 14 25.71 -3.80 -31.06
CA THR A 14 26.11 -3.54 -32.45
C THR A 14 25.35 -4.40 -33.46
N GLU A 15 25.01 -5.64 -33.10
CA GLU A 15 24.38 -6.60 -34.00
C GLU A 15 22.84 -6.62 -33.87
N ILE A 16 22.14 -6.72 -35.00
CA ILE A 16 20.68 -6.79 -35.06
C ILE A 16 20.24 -8.24 -35.25
N ILE A 17 19.36 -8.72 -34.37
CA ILE A 17 18.73 -10.03 -34.50
C ILE A 17 17.27 -9.84 -34.91
N MET A 18 16.91 -10.37 -36.09
CA MET A 18 15.53 -10.43 -36.56
C MET A 18 14.97 -11.85 -36.38
N LEU A 19 13.98 -12.00 -35.52
CA LEU A 19 13.36 -13.28 -35.18
C LEU A 19 11.88 -13.29 -35.59
N ARG A 20 11.44 -14.34 -36.28
CA ARG A 20 10.01 -14.61 -36.48
C ARG A 20 9.51 -15.52 -35.35
N VAL A 21 8.44 -15.11 -34.70
CA VAL A 21 7.83 -15.82 -33.57
C VAL A 21 6.36 -16.09 -33.85
N THR A 22 5.82 -17.12 -33.22
CA THR A 22 4.38 -17.41 -33.27
C THR A 22 3.61 -16.37 -32.46
N LYS A 23 2.32 -16.17 -32.78
CA LYS A 23 1.48 -15.21 -32.04
C LYS A 23 1.43 -15.53 -30.53
N ALA A 24 1.32 -16.80 -30.18
CA ALA A 24 1.32 -17.25 -28.78
C ALA A 24 2.63 -16.91 -28.03
N THR A 25 3.77 -16.92 -28.72
CA THR A 25 5.05 -16.56 -28.09
C THR A 25 5.21 -15.04 -28.01
N TYR A 26 4.73 -14.31 -29.00
CA TYR A 26 4.64 -12.85 -28.94
C TYR A 26 3.79 -12.37 -27.75
N ASP A 27 2.60 -12.94 -27.56
CA ASP A 27 1.69 -12.59 -26.46
C ASP A 27 2.32 -12.90 -25.08
N LYS A 28 3.13 -13.96 -24.97
CA LYS A 28 3.89 -14.27 -23.76
C LYS A 28 4.95 -13.19 -23.46
N LEU A 29 5.70 -12.78 -24.48
CA LEU A 29 6.73 -11.74 -24.32
C LEU A 29 6.09 -10.39 -23.96
N GLU A 30 4.94 -10.06 -24.54
CA GLU A 30 4.22 -8.83 -24.21
C GLU A 30 3.66 -8.84 -22.77
N ASN A 31 3.19 -10.00 -22.30
CA ASN A 31 2.81 -10.18 -20.89
C ASN A 31 3.98 -9.99 -19.93
N ILE A 32 5.19 -10.44 -20.31
CA ILE A 32 6.39 -10.22 -19.52
C ILE A 32 6.78 -8.73 -19.55
N ARG A 33 6.73 -8.10 -20.72
CA ARG A 33 7.01 -6.66 -20.89
C ARG A 33 6.13 -5.80 -19.99
N SER A 34 4.82 -6.04 -19.99
CA SER A 34 3.85 -5.23 -19.22
C SER A 34 4.05 -5.34 -17.70
N LYS A 35 4.62 -6.43 -17.21
CA LYS A 35 4.83 -6.71 -15.78
C LYS A 35 6.28 -6.52 -15.33
N SER A 36 7.18 -6.06 -16.20
CA SER A 36 8.60 -5.96 -15.88
C SER A 36 9.20 -4.59 -16.17
N ASP A 37 10.47 -4.42 -15.80
CA ASP A 37 11.28 -3.22 -16.09
C ASP A 37 11.73 -3.11 -17.56
N CYS A 38 11.27 -4.00 -18.44
CA CYS A 38 11.64 -3.97 -19.85
C CYS A 38 10.74 -2.99 -20.63
N ARG A 39 11.34 -2.09 -21.42
CA ARG A 39 10.57 -1.10 -22.21
C ARG A 39 10.05 -1.69 -23.52
N THR A 40 10.79 -2.63 -24.09
CA THR A 40 10.52 -3.18 -25.43
C THR A 40 10.57 -4.70 -25.44
N ILE A 41 9.86 -5.33 -26.38
CA ILE A 41 9.86 -6.79 -26.56
C ILE A 41 11.28 -7.33 -26.87
N PRO A 42 12.09 -6.69 -27.75
CA PRO A 42 13.46 -7.12 -27.98
C PRO A 42 14.34 -7.06 -26.72
N GLU A 43 14.07 -6.11 -25.82
CA GLU A 43 14.78 -6.04 -24.54
C GLU A 43 14.43 -7.23 -23.64
N VAL A 44 13.16 -7.62 -23.58
CA VAL A 44 12.73 -8.85 -22.87
C VAL A 44 13.43 -10.07 -23.47
N ALA A 45 13.37 -10.22 -24.80
CA ALA A 45 13.97 -11.35 -25.49
C ALA A 45 15.50 -11.41 -25.26
N ARG A 46 16.19 -10.27 -25.34
CA ARG A 46 17.62 -10.18 -25.06
C ARG A 46 17.95 -10.58 -23.62
N ARG A 47 17.19 -10.08 -22.64
CA ARG A 47 17.40 -10.45 -21.23
C ARG A 47 17.17 -11.94 -20.99
N ILE A 48 16.17 -12.55 -21.65
CA ILE A 48 15.92 -14.00 -21.59
C ILE A 48 17.11 -14.78 -22.19
N ILE A 49 17.60 -14.38 -23.37
CA ILE A 49 18.72 -15.04 -24.06
C ILE A 49 20.01 -14.96 -23.23
N ASN A 50 20.28 -13.79 -22.65
CA ASN A 50 21.46 -13.55 -21.82
C ASN A 50 21.32 -14.07 -20.38
N LEU A 51 20.20 -14.72 -20.03
CA LEU A 51 19.87 -15.16 -18.66
C LEU A 51 19.99 -14.02 -17.63
N GLU A 52 19.69 -12.80 -18.06
CA GLU A 52 19.69 -11.61 -17.22
C GLU A 52 18.43 -11.56 -16.34
N LYS A 53 18.56 -10.97 -15.15
CA LYS A 53 17.45 -10.84 -14.21
C LYS A 53 16.37 -9.91 -14.79
N ILE A 54 15.14 -10.41 -14.88
CA ILE A 54 13.95 -9.62 -15.20
C ILE A 54 13.24 -9.32 -13.88
N ILE A 55 13.21 -8.04 -13.49
CA ILE A 55 12.51 -7.59 -12.29
C ILE A 55 11.02 -7.50 -12.66
N PHE A 56 10.20 -8.33 -12.01
CA PHE A 56 8.75 -8.27 -12.14
C PHE A 56 8.16 -7.32 -11.09
N PHE A 57 7.36 -6.36 -11.54
CA PHE A 57 6.59 -5.48 -10.68
C PHE A 57 5.22 -6.11 -10.44
N ASN A 58 5.11 -6.90 -9.37
CA ASN A 58 3.83 -7.36 -8.89
C ASN A 58 3.30 -6.34 -7.87
N LYS A 59 2.20 -5.66 -8.21
CA LYS A 59 1.44 -4.89 -7.22
C LYS A 59 0.64 -5.88 -6.38
N ASP A 60 1.02 -6.08 -5.13
CA ASP A 60 0.25 -6.88 -4.19
C ASP A 60 -0.99 -6.09 -3.74
N ALA A 61 -2.10 -6.29 -4.44
CA ALA A 61 -3.39 -5.69 -4.10
C ALA A 61 -4.02 -6.32 -2.84
N SER A 62 -3.43 -7.35 -2.24
CA SER A 62 -3.99 -8.01 -1.06
C SER A 62 -3.97 -7.14 0.19
N MET A 63 -3.17 -6.06 0.18
CA MET A 63 -3.08 -5.09 1.26
C MET A 63 -3.99 -3.86 1.08
N ASP A 64 -4.57 -3.67 -0.11
CA ASP A 64 -5.39 -2.47 -0.39
C ASP A 64 -6.67 -2.47 0.47
N ALA A 65 -7.40 -3.59 0.53
CA ALA A 65 -8.65 -3.68 1.30
C ALA A 65 -8.46 -3.56 2.84
N PRO A 66 -7.49 -4.23 3.48
CA PRO A 66 -7.22 -4.00 4.91
C PRO A 66 -6.80 -2.56 5.22
N MET A 67 -6.06 -1.91 4.32
CA MET A 67 -5.59 -0.54 4.51
C MET A 67 -6.74 0.47 4.52
N GLU A 68 -7.71 0.31 3.61
CA GLU A 68 -8.91 1.16 3.56
C GLU A 68 -9.70 1.11 4.88
N ILE A 69 -9.86 -0.09 5.45
CA ILE A 69 -10.60 -0.27 6.70
C ILE A 69 -9.85 0.37 7.88
N LEU A 70 -8.52 0.24 7.94
CA LEU A 70 -7.71 0.91 8.97
C LEU A 70 -7.83 2.44 8.90
N ILE A 71 -7.82 3.01 7.69
CA ILE A 71 -8.03 4.45 7.48
C ILE A 71 -9.40 4.88 8.00
N SER A 72 -10.44 4.07 7.78
CA SER A 72 -11.79 4.33 8.30
C SER A 72 -11.82 4.38 9.83
N ILE A 73 -11.25 3.36 10.50
CA ILE A 73 -11.20 3.29 11.97
C ILE A 73 -10.40 4.48 12.54
N GLN A 74 -9.29 4.88 11.91
CA GLN A 74 -8.50 6.04 12.33
C GLN A 74 -9.33 7.34 12.28
N LYS A 75 -10.11 7.55 11.22
CA LYS A 75 -10.99 8.72 11.09
C LYS A 75 -12.06 8.75 12.18
N GLU A 76 -12.69 7.61 12.47
CA GLU A 76 -13.69 7.50 13.52
C GLU A 76 -13.10 7.75 14.91
N LEU A 77 -11.95 7.17 15.24
CA LEU A 77 -11.27 7.41 16.52
C LEU A 77 -10.88 8.89 16.68
N LYS A 78 -10.41 9.54 15.60
CA LYS A 78 -10.13 10.98 15.62
C LYS A 78 -11.38 11.80 15.92
N ALA A 79 -12.52 11.46 15.31
CA ALA A 79 -13.79 12.13 15.58
C ALA A 79 -14.25 11.94 17.03
N ILE A 80 -14.14 10.73 17.58
CA ILE A 80 -14.46 10.46 18.99
C ILE A 80 -13.54 11.25 19.92
N GLY A 81 -12.24 11.31 19.64
CA GLY A 81 -11.28 12.09 20.41
C GLY A 81 -11.59 13.59 20.44
N VAL A 82 -12.00 14.16 19.30
CA VAL A 82 -12.47 15.55 19.22
C VAL A 82 -13.71 15.76 20.10
N ASN A 83 -14.67 14.83 20.07
CA ASN A 83 -15.88 14.90 20.89
C ASN A 83 -15.58 14.81 22.39
N ILE A 84 -14.68 13.90 22.80
CA ILE A 84 -14.22 13.79 24.19
C ILE A 84 -13.58 15.11 24.64
N ASN A 85 -12.70 15.68 23.82
CA ASN A 85 -12.04 16.96 24.14
C ASN A 85 -13.07 18.10 24.31
N GLN A 86 -14.12 18.10 23.49
CA GLN A 86 -15.22 19.07 23.63
C GLN A 86 -15.99 18.88 24.94
N VAL A 87 -16.29 17.64 25.33
CA VAL A 87 -16.94 17.33 26.61
C VAL A 87 -16.07 17.79 27.79
N THR A 88 -14.76 17.54 27.73
CA THR A 88 -13.81 17.97 28.78
C THR A 88 -13.74 19.49 28.90
N ARG A 89 -13.65 20.21 27.79
CA ARG A 89 -13.69 21.69 27.78
C ARG A 89 -14.98 22.22 28.39
N ASN A 90 -16.12 21.66 27.98
CA ASN A 90 -17.43 22.06 28.50
C ASN A 90 -17.54 21.77 30.01
N PHE A 91 -17.09 20.60 30.46
CA PHE A 91 -17.08 20.23 31.88
C PHE A 91 -16.28 21.22 32.73
N ASN A 92 -15.07 21.59 32.28
CA ASN A 92 -14.20 22.53 32.99
C ASN A 92 -14.77 23.96 33.02
N SER A 93 -15.54 24.35 31.99
CA SER A 93 -16.15 25.68 31.90
C SER A 93 -17.45 25.86 32.70
N MET A 94 -18.06 24.78 33.18
CA MET A 94 -19.36 24.81 33.85
C MET A 94 -19.22 24.80 35.38
N THR A 95 -19.99 25.66 36.06
CA THR A 95 -20.05 25.77 37.53
C THR A 95 -21.21 24.99 38.16
N GLY A 96 -22.25 24.63 37.39
CA GLY A 96 -23.43 23.90 37.89
C GLY A 96 -23.26 22.38 37.98
N GLU A 97 -23.55 21.79 39.14
CA GLU A 97 -23.38 20.36 39.44
C GLU A 97 -24.23 19.43 38.53
N ARG A 98 -25.47 19.81 38.24
CA ARG A 98 -26.39 19.05 37.36
C ARG A 98 -25.89 18.99 35.91
N GLN A 99 -25.26 20.07 35.44
CA GLN A 99 -24.70 20.16 34.09
C GLN A 99 -23.40 19.36 33.96
N ARG A 100 -22.58 19.33 35.02
CA ARG A 100 -21.38 18.48 35.11
C ARG A 100 -21.72 16.98 35.02
N TRP A 101 -22.76 16.54 35.74
CA TRP A 101 -23.23 15.16 35.65
C TRP A 101 -23.66 14.73 34.24
N TYR A 102 -24.31 15.61 33.49
CA TYR A 102 -24.66 15.36 32.09
C TYR A 102 -23.42 15.15 31.20
N GLN A 103 -22.37 15.97 31.39
CA GLN A 103 -21.12 15.83 30.64
C GLN A 103 -20.36 14.55 31.01
N ILE A 104 -20.33 14.16 32.28
CA ILE A 104 -19.74 12.88 32.72
C ILE A 104 -20.43 11.70 32.03
N LYS A 105 -21.76 11.71 31.97
CA LYS A 105 -22.53 10.65 31.29
C LYS A 105 -22.19 10.57 29.79
N ARG A 106 -22.04 11.72 29.12
CA ARG A 106 -21.58 11.79 27.72
C ARG A 106 -20.16 11.28 27.54
N ALA A 107 -19.24 11.64 28.43
CA ALA A 107 -17.87 11.15 28.39
C ALA A 107 -17.85 9.61 28.48
N ALA A 108 -18.59 9.02 29.42
CA ALA A 108 -18.70 7.58 29.57
C ALA A 108 -19.23 6.88 28.29
N GLN A 109 -20.21 7.48 27.61
CA GLN A 109 -20.70 6.98 26.32
C GLN A 109 -19.62 7.00 25.24
N TYR A 110 -18.85 8.08 25.13
CA TYR A 110 -17.75 8.15 24.16
C TYR A 110 -16.63 7.15 24.48
N TYR A 111 -16.29 6.95 25.75
CA TYR A 111 -15.30 5.94 26.14
C TYR A 111 -15.75 4.52 25.77
N SER A 112 -17.03 4.19 25.94
CA SER A 112 -17.57 2.89 25.49
C SER A 112 -17.49 2.71 23.97
N GLN A 113 -17.69 3.78 23.20
CA GLN A 113 -17.52 3.74 21.74
C GLN A 113 -16.05 3.56 21.34
N VAL A 114 -15.10 4.19 22.05
CA VAL A 114 -13.66 3.97 21.83
C VAL A 114 -13.30 2.51 22.07
N ASP A 115 -13.75 1.92 23.18
CA ASP A 115 -13.44 0.54 23.55
C ASP A 115 -13.88 -0.46 22.46
N THR A 116 -15.07 -0.25 21.90
CA THR A 116 -15.59 -1.05 20.78
C THR A 116 -14.69 -0.94 19.55
N LYS A 117 -14.25 0.27 19.20
CA LYS A 117 -13.41 0.51 18.02
C LYS A 117 -11.98 0.00 18.20
N VAL A 118 -11.43 0.12 19.41
CA VAL A 118 -10.12 -0.45 19.77
C VAL A 118 -10.15 -1.97 19.69
N SER A 119 -11.22 -2.61 20.19
CA SER A 119 -11.41 -4.06 20.09
C SER A 119 -11.48 -4.54 18.64
N LEU A 120 -12.20 -3.81 17.77
CA LEU A 120 -12.25 -4.10 16.33
C LEU A 120 -10.85 -3.98 15.69
N LEU A 121 -10.12 -2.92 16.03
CA LEU A 121 -8.76 -2.67 15.52
C LEU A 121 -7.78 -3.78 15.95
N LEU A 122 -7.79 -4.18 17.22
CA LEU A 122 -6.97 -5.28 17.74
C LEU A 122 -7.29 -6.61 17.06
N THR A 123 -8.56 -6.86 16.76
CA THR A 123 -9.00 -8.05 16.02
C THR A 123 -8.42 -8.05 14.59
N MET A 124 -8.46 -6.92 13.90
CA MET A 124 -7.89 -6.80 12.54
C MET A 124 -6.38 -6.91 12.52
N ILE A 125 -5.69 -6.26 13.46
CA ILE A 125 -4.22 -6.41 13.61
C ILE A 125 -3.89 -7.89 13.83
N SER A 126 -4.67 -8.60 14.65
CA SER A 126 -4.46 -10.03 14.88
C SER A 126 -4.67 -10.87 13.62
N GLN A 127 -5.68 -10.55 12.79
CA GLN A 127 -5.93 -11.23 11.51
C GLN A 127 -4.82 -10.96 10.49
N LEU A 128 -4.35 -9.71 10.40
CA LEU A 128 -3.22 -9.32 9.54
C LEU A 128 -1.92 -10.00 10.00
N ALA A 129 -1.65 -10.01 11.30
CA ALA A 129 -0.50 -10.67 11.89
C ALA A 129 -0.50 -12.18 11.58
N LYS A 130 -1.65 -12.86 11.67
CA LYS A 130 -1.78 -14.28 11.26
C LYS A 130 -1.41 -14.50 9.80
N LYS A 131 -1.87 -13.64 8.90
CA LYS A 131 -1.57 -13.75 7.45
C LYS A 131 -0.09 -13.47 7.15
N TRP A 132 0.55 -12.59 7.92
CA TRP A 132 1.97 -12.24 7.77
C TRP A 132 2.94 -13.21 8.47
N LEU A 133 2.53 -13.84 9.56
CA LEU A 133 3.32 -14.82 10.32
C LEU A 133 3.20 -16.26 9.79
N GLN A 134 2.33 -16.50 8.80
CA GLN A 134 2.35 -17.74 8.01
C GLN A 134 3.59 -17.73 7.09
N LYS A 135 4.75 -17.94 7.69
CA LYS A 135 5.95 -18.46 7.03
C LYS A 135 6.09 -19.94 7.34
#